data_AF-A0A821ZSW1-F1
#
_entry.id   AF-A0A821ZSW1-F1
#
_cell.length_a   1.000
_cell.length_b   1.000
_cell.length_c   1.000
_cell.angle_alpha   90.00
_cell.angle_beta   90.00
_cell.angle_gamma   90.00
#
_symmetry.space_group_name_H-M   'P 1'
#
loop_
_entity.id
_entity.type
_entity.pdbx_description
1 polymer ?
#
loop_
_entity_poly.entity_id
_entity_poly.type
_entity_poly.pdbx_seq_one_letter_code
_entity_poly.pdbx_strand_id
1 'polypeptide(L)' 'MKLAKEFDPQCLRQLIAVSKIDKYDKGIAEKLLGRGPGAMQLKLGCIAVLNRNQDEIDENISFEEMKKR' A
#
# COMPACT_ATOMS: atom_id res chain seq x y z
N MET A 1 -6.91 -6.72 -6.57
CA MET A 1 -5.84 -7.51 -7.23
C MET A 1 -6.33 -8.41 -8.35
N LYS A 2 -7.57 -8.93 -8.33
CA LYS A 2 -8.10 -9.81 -9.39
C LYS A 2 -7.93 -9.22 -10.79
N LEU A 3 -8.35 -7.96 -10.98
CA LEU A 3 -8.18 -7.24 -12.25
C LEU A 3 -6.70 -7.09 -12.66
N ALA A 4 -5.81 -6.68 -11.75
CA ALA A 4 -4.39 -6.53 -12.07
C ALA A 4 -3.76 -7.86 -12.52
N LYS A 5 -4.15 -8.98 -11.88
CA LYS A 5 -3.73 -10.33 -12.27
C LYS A 5 -4.24 -10.78 -13.63
N GLU A 6 -5.36 -10.25 -14.13
CA GLU A 6 -5.84 -10.56 -15.48
C GLU A 6 -4.90 -9.99 -16.55
N PHE A 7 -4.28 -8.82 -16.30
CA PHE A 7 -3.41 -8.14 -17.25
C PHE A 7 -1.91 -8.34 -17.00
N ASP A 8 -1.51 -8.82 -15.82
CA ASP A 8 -0.14 -9.24 -15.51
C ASP A 8 -0.14 -10.49 -14.61
N PRO A 9 -0.48 -11.68 -15.14
CA PRO A 9 -0.66 -12.89 -14.34
C PRO A 9 0.60 -13.30 -13.56
N GLN A 10 1.77 -13.05 -14.15
CA GLN A 10 3.08 -13.36 -13.58
C GLN A 10 3.60 -12.29 -12.62
N CYS A 11 2.87 -11.19 -12.44
CA CYS A 11 3.21 -10.11 -11.51
C CYS A 11 4.61 -9.50 -11.77
N LEU A 12 4.99 -9.37 -13.04
CA LEU A 12 6.30 -8.83 -13.44
C LEU A 12 6.37 -7.30 -13.36
N ARG A 13 5.21 -6.64 -13.51
CA ARG A 13 5.06 -5.18 -13.54
C ARG A 13 4.02 -4.66 -12.54
N GLN A 14 3.50 -5.53 -11.68
CA GLN A 14 2.64 -5.15 -10.56
C GLN A 14 3.46 -4.73 -9.34
N LEU A 15 3.11 -3.56 -8.80
CA LEU A 15 3.50 -3.06 -7.49
C LEU A 15 2.25 -2.89 -6.65
N ILE A 16 2.25 -3.37 -5.40
CA ILE A 16 1.18 -3.05 -4.46
C ILE A 16 1.57 -1.80 -3.67
N ALA A 17 0.71 -0.78 -3.68
CA ALA A 17 0.77 0.32 -2.73
C ALA A 17 -0.35 0.14 -1.68
N VAL A 18 0.03 -0.06 -0.43
CA VAL A 18 -0.90 -0.22 0.69
C VAL A 18 -1.02 1.10 1.44
N SER A 19 -2.22 1.68 1.41
CA SER A 19 -2.53 2.94 2.10
C SER A 19 -3.21 2.73 3.46
N LYS A 20 -3.46 3.83 4.19
CA LYS A 20 -4.17 3.85 5.49
C LYS A 20 -3.46 3.03 6.57
N ILE A 21 -2.13 3.10 6.55
CA ILE A 21 -1.26 2.37 7.47
C ILE A 21 -1.38 2.86 8.92
N ASP A 22 -1.94 4.05 9.12
CA ASP A 22 -2.32 4.61 10.41
C ASP A 22 -3.49 3.87 11.10
N LYS A 23 -4.27 3.08 10.34
CA LYS A 23 -5.52 2.46 10.84
C LYS A 23 -5.44 0.95 11.02
N TYR A 24 -4.29 0.32 10.76
CA TYR A 24 -4.23 -1.13 10.87
C TYR A 24 -4.05 -1.63 12.30
N ASP A 25 -4.66 -2.77 12.58
CA ASP A 25 -4.46 -3.50 13.81
C ASP A 25 -3.16 -4.33 13.74
N LYS A 26 -2.57 -4.69 14.89
CA LYS A 26 -1.24 -5.36 14.93
C LYS A 26 -1.15 -6.60 14.01
N GLY A 27 -2.22 -7.39 13.92
CA GLY A 27 -2.26 -8.59 13.08
C GLY A 27 -2.30 -8.33 11.57
N ILE A 28 -2.60 -7.10 11.12
CA ILE A 28 -2.57 -6.73 9.70
C ILE A 28 -1.17 -6.32 9.27
N ALA A 29 -0.39 -5.70 10.16
CA ALA A 29 1.00 -5.33 9.89
C ALA A 29 1.86 -6.57 9.54
N GLU A 30 1.65 -7.69 10.23
CA GLU A 30 2.35 -8.95 9.95
C GLU A 30 2.00 -9.52 8.56
N LYS A 31 0.77 -9.35 8.10
CA LYS A 31 0.35 -9.80 6.76
C LYS A 31 1.01 -8.99 5.64
N LEU A 32 1.33 -7.71 5.90
CA LEU A 32 2.05 -6.85 4.96
C LEU A 32 3.50 -7.28 4.74
N LEU A 33 4.06 -8.09 5.65
CA LEU A 33 5.39 -8.70 5.45
C LEU A 33 5.39 -9.73 4.30
N GLY A 34 4.21 -10.13 3.80
CA GLY A 34 4.10 -11.06 2.68
C GLY A 34 4.64 -12.46 3.00
N ARG A 35 4.60 -12.86 4.28
CA ARG A 35 5.10 -14.15 4.74
C ARG A 35 3.92 -15.09 5.01
N GLY A 36 3.86 -16.23 4.32
CA GLY A 36 2.93 -17.31 4.62
C GLY A 36 2.04 -17.76 3.45
N PRO A 37 1.12 -18.71 3.72
CA PRO A 37 0.21 -19.26 2.72
C PRO A 37 -0.69 -18.17 2.12
N GLY A 38 -0.74 -18.07 0.79
CA GLY A 38 -1.52 -17.06 0.08
C GLY A 38 -0.78 -15.74 -0.17
N ALA A 39 0.49 -15.63 0.23
CA ALA A 39 1.33 -14.51 -0.16
C ALA A 39 1.50 -14.44 -1.68
N MET A 40 1.46 -13.22 -2.23
CA MET A 40 1.66 -12.97 -3.65
C MET A 40 3.12 -12.65 -3.94
N GLN A 41 3.75 -13.43 -4.80
CA GLN A 41 5.08 -13.09 -5.30
C GLN A 41 4.97 -12.00 -6.35
N LEU A 42 5.61 -10.86 -6.10
CA LEU A 42 5.62 -9.68 -6.97
C LEU A 42 7.07 -9.35 -7.30
N LYS A 43 7.38 -9.11 -8.57
CA LYS A 43 8.74 -8.71 -8.98
C LYS A 43 9.13 -7.34 -8.42
N LEU A 44 8.17 -6.42 -8.33
CA LEU A 44 8.41 -5.06 -7.84
C LEU A 44 8.11 -4.91 -6.33
N GLY A 45 7.55 -5.93 -5.69
CA GLY A 45 7.27 -5.95 -4.26
C GLY A 45 6.02 -5.16 -3.85
N CYS A 46 6.03 -4.68 -2.61
CA CYS A 46 4.93 -3.98 -1.95
C CYS A 46 5.49 -2.79 -1.17
N ILE A 47 4.82 -1.64 -1.25
CA ILE A 47 5.17 -0.42 -0.52
C ILE A 47 4.01 0.03 0.36
N ALA A 48 4.33 0.46 1.58
CA ALA A 48 3.40 1.14 2.47
C ALA A 48 3.41 2.64 2.15
N VAL A 49 2.24 3.25 2.05
CA VAL A 49 2.08 4.68 1.79
C VAL A 49 1.11 5.30 2.80
N LEU A 50 1.43 6.51 3.26
CA LEU A 50 0.55 7.31 4.07
C LEU A 50 0.03 8.46 3.21
N ASN A 51 -1.24 8.36 2.83
CA ASN A 51 -1.91 9.40 2.05
C ASN A 51 -2.52 10.44 2.99
N ARG A 52 -2.86 11.61 2.43
CA ARG A 52 -3.67 12.61 3.14
C ARG A 52 -4.97 11.98 3.66
N ASN A 53 -5.31 12.29 4.90
CA ASN A 53 -6.64 12.05 5.44
C ASN A 53 -7.61 13.15 4.97
N GLN A 54 -8.88 13.11 5.42
CA GLN A 54 -9.89 14.07 4.97
C GLN A 54 -9.58 15.50 5.45
N ASP A 55 -9.21 15.66 6.71
CA ASP A 55 -8.89 16.95 7.31
C ASP A 55 -7.72 17.63 6.56
N GLU A 56 -6.69 16.86 6.22
CA GLU A 56 -5.51 17.35 5.49
C GLU A 56 -5.83 17.74 4.03
N ILE A 57 -6.86 17.14 3.44
CA ILE A 57 -7.39 17.55 2.13
C ILE A 57 -8.13 18.87 2.27
N ASP A 58 -8.97 18.99 3.30
CA ASP A 58 -9.80 20.17 3.55
C ASP A 58 -8.95 21.40 3.92
N GLU A 59 -7.85 21.20 4.65
CA GLU A 59 -6.85 22.22 4.99
C GLU A 59 -5.89 22.54 3.84
N ASN A 60 -5.98 21.82 2.71
CA ASN A 60 -5.09 21.95 1.56
C ASN A 60 -3.60 21.83 1.93
N ILE A 61 -3.26 20.88 2.82
CA ILE A 61 -1.88 20.64 3.23
C ILE A 61 -1.02 20.29 2.02
N SER A 62 0.15 20.94 1.95
CA SER A 62 1.10 20.76 0.85
C SER A 62 1.76 19.38 0.88
N PHE A 63 2.23 18.92 -0.29
CA PHE A 63 2.99 17.68 -0.37
C PHE A 63 4.29 17.72 0.46
N GLU A 64 4.98 18.86 0.48
CA GLU A 64 6.22 19.02 1.27
C GLU A 64 5.99 18.93 2.77
N GLU A 65 4.82 19.36 3.23
CA GLU A 65 4.42 19.24 4.63
C GLU A 65 4.02 17.80 4.96
N MET A 66 3.27 17.14 4.08
CA MET A 66 2.94 15.72 4.20
C MET A 66 4.17 14.81 4.25
N LYS A 67 5.20 15.11 3.45
CA LYS A 67 6.43 14.31 3.35
C LYS A 67 7.27 14.29 4.64
N LYS A 68 7.03 15.22 5.57
CA LYS A 68 7.77 15.31 6.84
C LYS A 68 7.23 14.37 7.93
N ARG A 69 6.10 13.71 7.69
CA ARG A 69 5.52 12.69 8.58
C ARG A 69 6.18 11.34 8.38
#